data_AF-A0A7Y8LNY4-F1
#
_entry.id   AF-A0A7Y8LNY4-F1
#
_cell.length_a   1.000
_cell.length_b   1.000
_cell.length_c   1.000
_cell.angle_alpha   90.00
_cell.angle_beta   90.00
_cell.angle_gamma   90.00
#
_symmetry.space_group_name_H-M   'P 1'
#
loop_
_entity.id
_entity.type
_entity.pdbx_description
1 polymer ?
#
loop_
_entity_poly.entity_id
_entity_poly.type
_entity_poly.pdbx_seq_one_letter_code
_entity_poly.pdbx_strand_id
1 'polypeptide(L)'
;MEIVKKDSVLFRPLVRVAEKYLRDYCDGKQADDERAKIALRVLSVYRRILQLEKEREEIKAEWEKLIAGVSELKRGTRRKAKPGGKGFKKVKPS
;
A
#
# COMPACT_ATOMS: atom_id res chain seq x y z
N MET A 1 -9.77 9.86 10.42
CA MET A 1 -8.53 9.33 9.81
C MET A 1 -7.69 10.52 9.42
N GLU A 2 -6.53 10.71 10.05
CA GLU A 2 -5.59 11.73 9.59
C GLU A 2 -5.18 11.41 8.15
N ILE A 3 -5.28 12.40 7.27
CA ILE A 3 -4.71 12.32 5.93
C ILE A 3 -3.20 12.42 6.12
N VAL A 4 -2.55 11.30 6.42
CA VAL A 4 -1.09 11.21 6.38
C VAL A 4 -0.69 11.53 4.93
N LYS A 5 -0.17 12.73 4.71
CA LYS A 5 0.29 13.15 3.38
C LYS A 5 1.32 12.14 2.89
N LYS A 6 1.21 11.70 1.63
CA LYS A 6 2.21 10.82 1.00
C LYS A 6 3.59 11.47 1.12
N ASP A 7 4.60 10.68 1.47
CA ASP A 7 5.97 11.15 1.64
C ASP A 7 6.48 11.79 0.35
N SER A 8 6.05 11.28 -0.81
CA SER A 8 6.32 11.87 -2.11
C SER A 8 5.90 13.33 -2.25
N VAL A 9 4.86 13.78 -1.56
CA VAL A 9 4.42 15.19 -1.58
C VAL A 9 5.39 16.07 -0.80
N LEU A 10 5.92 15.56 0.33
CA LEU A 10 6.84 16.29 1.19
C LEU A 10 8.19 16.53 0.49
N PHE A 11 8.62 15.62 -0.38
CA PHE A 11 9.92 15.70 -1.05
C PHE A 11 9.91 16.48 -2.38
N ARG A 12 8.74 16.88 -2.90
CA ARG A 12 8.64 17.62 -4.17
C ARG A 12 9.53 18.86 -4.26
N PRO A 13 9.66 19.71 -3.23
CA PRO A 13 10.55 20.87 -3.30
C PRO A 13 12.01 20.48 -3.55
N LEU A 14 12.49 19.42 -2.89
CA LEU A 14 13.85 18.91 -3.06
C LEU A 14 14.07 18.35 -4.47
N VAL A 15 13.10 17.60 -4.99
CA VAL A 15 13.13 17.07 -6.36
C VAL A 15 13.24 18.19 -7.39
N ARG A 16 12.44 19.25 -7.25
CA ARG A 16 12.48 20.41 -8.17
C ARG A 16 13.85 21.09 -8.20
N VAL A 17 14.49 21.21 -7.04
CA VAL A 17 15.86 21.77 -6.95
C VAL A 17 16.85 20.89 -7.69
N ALA A 18 16.80 19.57 -7.47
CA ALA A 18 17.67 18.61 -8.14
C ALA A 18 17.45 18.59 -9.67
N GLU A 19 16.19 18.59 -10.14
CA GLU A 19 15.85 18.65 -11.56
C GLU A 19 16.37 19.93 -12.22
N LYS A 20 16.19 21.08 -11.56
CA LYS A 20 16.69 22.35 -12.06
C LYS A 20 18.21 22.33 -12.16
N TYR A 21 18.90 21.88 -11.11
CA TYR A 21 20.35 21.80 -11.09
C TYR A 21 20.89 20.91 -12.23
N LEU A 22 20.30 19.73 -12.43
CA LEU A 22 20.73 18.83 -13.49
C LEU A 22 20.48 19.39 -14.88
N ARG A 23 19.38 20.13 -15.08
CA ARG A 23 19.13 20.83 -16.34
C ARG A 23 20.21 21.88 -16.61
N ASP A 24 20.52 22.71 -15.61
CA ASP A 24 21.56 23.73 -15.72
C ASP A 24 22.94 23.09 -15.94
N TYR A 25 23.22 21.92 -15.34
CA TYR A 25 24.43 21.14 -15.57
C TYR A 25 24.52 20.57 -16.99
N CYS A 26 23.43 19.98 -17.50
CA CYS A 26 23.36 19.50 -18.89
C CYS A 26 23.49 20.64 -19.92
N ASP A 27 23.00 21.84 -19.59
CA ASP A 27 23.15 23.04 -20.42
C ASP A 27 24.56 23.67 -20.35
N GLY A 28 25.47 23.11 -19.54
CA GLY A 28 26.82 23.66 -19.31
C GLY A 28 26.85 24.92 -18.43
N LYS A 29 25.74 25.29 -17.79
CA LYS A 29 25.63 26.45 -16.87
C LYS A 29 26.10 26.10 -15.44
N GLN A 30 26.21 24.82 -15.12
CA GLN A 30 26.83 24.29 -13.89
C GLN A 30 27.91 23.29 -14.28
N ALA A 31 29.01 23.26 -13.53
CA ALA A 31 30.15 22.37 -13.80
C ALA A 31 30.60 21.57 -12.56
N ASP A 32 29.88 21.69 -11.43
CA ASP A 32 30.19 20.91 -10.22
C ASP A 32 29.56 19.52 -10.32
N ASP A 33 30.40 18.55 -10.68
CA ASP A 33 30.07 17.13 -10.85
C ASP A 33 29.59 16.46 -9.56
N GLU A 34 30.12 16.87 -8.40
CA GLU A 34 29.72 16.27 -7.12
C GLU A 34 28.29 16.67 -6.77
N ARG A 35 27.93 17.94 -7.00
CA ARG A 35 26.54 18.39 -6.88
C ARG A 35 25.62 17.72 -7.90
N ALA A 36 26.10 17.45 -9.12
CA ALA A 36 25.32 16.72 -10.12
C ALA A 36 25.04 15.27 -9.66
N LYS A 37 26.03 14.58 -9.09
CA LYS A 37 25.86 13.25 -8.49
C LYS A 37 24.84 13.26 -7.35
N ILE A 38 24.88 14.27 -6.48
CA ILE A 38 23.89 14.43 -5.41
C ILE A 38 22.48 14.61 -5.99
N ALA A 39 22.32 15.50 -6.97
CA ALA A 39 21.03 15.74 -7.60
C ALA A 39 20.48 14.47 -8.28
N LEU A 40 21.33 13.69 -8.97
CA LEU A 40 20.94 12.39 -9.53
C LEU A 40 20.51 11.41 -8.44
N ARG A 41 21.23 11.38 -7.31
CA ARG A 41 20.89 10.51 -6.19
C ARG A 41 19.53 10.87 -5.59
N VAL A 42 19.22 12.15 -5.45
CA VAL A 42 17.89 12.63 -5.02
C VAL A 42 16.80 12.08 -5.93
N LEU A 43 16.95 12.19 -7.26
CA LEU A 43 15.95 11.69 -8.20
C LEU A 43 15.80 10.17 -8.15
N SER A 44 16.92 9.45 -8.04
CA SER A 44 16.94 7.99 -7.92
C SER A 44 16.20 7.51 -6.67
N VAL A 45 16.47 8.11 -5.51
CA VAL A 45 15.81 7.78 -4.25
C VAL A 45 14.32 8.15 -4.30
N TYR A 46 13.97 9.32 -4.84
CA TYR A 46 12.59 9.73 -5.00
C TYR A 46 11.77 8.77 -5.87
N ARG A 47 12.36 8.26 -6.97
CA ARG A 47 11.72 7.23 -7.79
C ARG A 47 11.45 5.95 -6.99
N ARG A 48 12.38 5.53 -6.14
CA ARG A 48 12.19 4.36 -5.26
C ARG A 48 11.07 4.58 -4.24
N ILE A 49 10.97 5.79 -3.67
CA ILE A 49 9.88 6.16 -2.76
C ILE A 49 8.53 6.04 -3.48
N LEU A 50 8.39 6.59 -4.68
CA LEU A 50 7.15 6.48 -5.47
C LEU A 50 6.75 5.03 -5.75
N GLN A 51 7.73 4.17 -6.05
CA GLN A 51 7.49 2.75 -6.26
C GLN A 51 6.96 2.07 -4.99
N LEU A 52 7.62 2.30 -3.85
CA LEU A 52 7.21 1.74 -2.56
C LEU A 52 5.82 2.24 -2.12
N GLU A 53 5.51 3.51 -2.38
CA GLU A 53 4.17 4.05 -2.10
C GLU A 53 3.10 3.33 -2.93
N LYS A 54 3.37 3.07 -4.21
CA LYS A 54 2.46 2.32 -5.08
C LYS A 54 2.29 0.88 -4.59
N GLU A 55 3.38 0.18 -4.31
CA GLU A 55 3.36 -1.19 -3.76
C GLU A 55 2.55 -1.24 -2.45
N ARG A 56 2.71 -0.24 -1.58
CA ARG A 56 1.94 -0.13 -0.34
C ARG A 56 0.44 0.07 -0.58
N GLU A 57 0.06 0.84 -1.59
CA GLU A 57 -1.36 1.01 -1.96
C GLU A 57 -1.96 -0.27 -2.52
N GLU A 58 -1.22 -1.01 -3.34
CA GLU A 58 -1.64 -2.31 -3.87
C GLU A 58 -1.85 -3.33 -2.74
N ILE A 59 -0.90 -3.42 -1.79
CA ILE A 59 -1.01 -4.29 -0.61
C ILE A 59 -2.23 -3.92 0.25
N LYS A 60 -2.49 -2.63 0.46
CA LYS A 60 -3.67 -2.20 1.22
C LYS A 60 -4.97 -2.62 0.54
N ALA A 61 -5.06 -2.44 -0.79
CA ALA A 61 -6.23 -2.84 -1.55
C ALA A 61 -6.44 -4.36 -1.52
N GLU A 62 -5.36 -5.15 -1.59
CA GLU A 62 -5.43 -6.60 -1.43
C GLU A 62 -5.89 -6.99 -0.02
N TRP A 63 -5.33 -6.34 1.01
CA TRP A 63 -5.70 -6.59 2.40
C TRP A 63 -7.19 -6.33 2.67
N GLU A 64 -7.74 -5.25 2.11
CA GLU A 64 -9.18 -4.94 2.19
C GLU A 64 -10.05 -6.02 1.55
N LYS A 65 -9.64 -6.56 0.40
CA LYS A 65 -10.33 -7.69 -0.25
C LYS A 65 -10.29 -8.94 0.62
N LEU A 66 -9.15 -9.23 1.23
CA LEU A 66 -9.00 -10.37 2.15
C LEU A 66 -9.88 -10.23 3.39
N ILE A 67 -9.99 -9.03 3.98
CA ILE A 67 -10.90 -8.77 5.10
C ILE A 67 -12.35 -9.09 4.71
N ALA A 68 -12.78 -8.68 3.52
CA ALA A 68 -14.12 -8.99 3.01
C ALA A 68 -14.33 -10.50 2.86
N GLY A 69 -13.39 -11.20 2.20
CA GLY A 69 -13.46 -12.65 2.02
C GLY A 69 -13.46 -13.44 3.34
N VAL A 70 -12.62 -13.05 4.30
CA VAL A 70 -12.61 -13.66 5.65
C VAL A 70 -13.94 -13.42 6.38
N SER A 71 -14.55 -12.25 6.20
CA SER A 71 -15.85 -11.94 6.79
C SER A 71 -16.97 -12.82 6.22
N GLU A 72 -16.93 -13.13 4.91
CA GLU A 72 -17.87 -14.06 4.27
C GLU A 72 -17.65 -15.51 4.73
N LEU A 73 -16.38 -15.95 4.82
CA LEU A 73 -16.03 -17.28 5.35
C LEU A 73 -16.58 -17.47 6.77
N LYS A 74 -16.41 -16.46 7.64
CA LYS A 74 -16.97 -16.46 9.01
C LYS A 74 -18.50 -16.57 9.02
N ARG A 75 -19.20 -15.88 8.10
CA ARG A 75 -20.66 -15.98 7.98
C ARG A 75 -21.11 -17.37 7.52
N GLY A 76 -20.40 -17.98 6.58
CA GLY A 76 -20.69 -19.32 6.06
C GLY A 76 -20.47 -20.43 7.10
N THR A 77 -19.39 -20.35 7.88
CA THR A 77 -19.12 -21.31 8.98
C THR A 77 -20.12 -21.19 10.12
N ARG A 78 -20.53 -19.98 10.49
CA ARG A 78 -21.53 -19.77 11.56
C ARG A 78 -22.91 -20.34 11.19
N ARG A 79 -23.26 -20.37 9.90
CA ARG A 79 -24.52 -20.98 9.41
C ARG A 79 -24.52 -22.50 9.44
N LYS A 80 -23.35 -23.16 9.35
CA LYS A 80 -23.25 -24.64 9.44
C LYS A 80 -23.19 -25.18 10.88
N ALA A 81 -23.04 -24.33 11.89
CA ALA A 81 -22.97 -24.72 13.30
C ALA A 81 -24.33 -24.84 14.00
N LYS A 82 -25.36 -25.41 13.34
CA LYS A 82 -26.58 -25.89 14.04
C LYS A 82 -26.55 -27.42 14.12
N PRO A 83 -26.05 -28.03 15.22
CA PRO A 83 -26.42 -29.38 15.58
C PRO A 83 -27.67 -29.30 16.46
N GLY A 84 -28.85 -29.57 15.91
CA GLY A 84 -30.09 -29.45 16.68
C GLY A 84 -31.29 -30.05 15.99
N GLY A 85 -31.40 -31.38 16.04
CA GLY A 85 -32.59 -32.10 15.59
C GLY A 85 -32.52 -33.60 15.88
N LYS A 86 -32.11 -34.01 17.09
CA LYS A 86 -32.32 -35.38 17.60
C LYS A 86 -33.82 -35.62 17.70
N GLY A 87 -34.44 -36.10 16.63
CA GLY A 87 -35.77 -36.70 16.65
C GLY A 87 -35.72 -38.09 17.27
N PHE A 88 -35.46 -38.20 18.57
CA PHE A 88 -35.72 -39.44 19.31
C PHE A 88 -37.24 -39.54 19.54
N LYS A 89 -37.94 -40.26 18.66
CA LYS A 89 -39.31 -40.71 18.93
C LYS A 89 -39.30 -41.63 20.16
N LYS A 90 -39.81 -41.15 21.29
CA LYS A 90 -40.24 -42.03 22.38
C LYS A 90 -41.48 -42.79 21.91
N VAL A 91 -41.33 -44.07 21.61
CA VAL A 91 -42.44 -45.00 21.43
C VAL A 91 -42.79 -45.54 22.83
N LYS A 92 -44.03 -45.32 23.30
CA LYS A 92 -44.54 -45.95 24.52
C LYS A 92 -44.96 -47.39 24.18
N PRO A 93 -44.61 -48.41 24.98
CA PRO A 93 -45.20 -49.72 24.83
C PRO A 93 -46.59 -49.76 25.49
N SER A 94 -47.54 -50.42 24.82
CA SER A 94 -48.81 -50.90 25.37
C SER A 94 -48.67 -52.34 25.82
#